data_AF-A0A9D7SFR6-F1
#
_entry.id   AF-A0A9D7SFR6-F1
#
_cell.length_a   1.000
_cell.length_b   1.000
_cell.length_c   1.000
_cell.angle_alpha   90.00
_cell.angle_beta   90.00
_cell.angle_gamma   90.00
#
_symmetry.space_group_name_H-M   'P 1'
#
loop_
_entity.id
_entity.type
_entity.pdbx_description
1 polymer ?
#
loop_
_entity_poly.entity_id
_entity_poly.type
_entity_poly.pdbx_seq_one_letter_code
_entity_poly.pdbx_strand_id
1 'polypeptide(L)'
;MLLALSEHPAPAAGGGHGELDVMGALFVFMLATFIGVMVIQRVSRLLHTPLMSLTNAISAIAVVGAIIVSAGKDYPGYITALGLVAIFCSTTNIVSGFLITDRMLKMFKKQEKVAK
;
A
#
# COMPACT_ATOMS: atom_id res chain seq x y z
N MET A 1 -35.95 -34.10 34.68
CA MET A 1 -36.38 -34.31 33.28
C MET A 1 -36.87 -32.96 32.77
N LEU A 2 -35.98 -31.98 32.57
CA LEU A 2 -34.75 -32.03 31.76
C LEU A 2 -35.14 -32.22 30.28
N LEU A 3 -34.76 -31.25 29.45
CA LEU A 3 -35.07 -31.03 28.02
C LEU A 3 -36.23 -30.04 27.82
N ALA A 4 -36.10 -28.95 27.07
CA ALA A 4 -35.02 -28.46 26.24
C ALA A 4 -35.38 -27.02 25.83
N LEU A 5 -34.37 -26.27 25.37
CA LEU A 5 -34.49 -24.98 24.66
C LEU A 5 -34.60 -23.71 25.54
N SER A 6 -33.61 -23.49 26.40
CA SER A 6 -33.12 -22.11 26.55
C SER A 6 -31.78 -22.02 25.85
N GLU A 7 -31.68 -21.05 24.96
CA GLU A 7 -30.70 -21.01 23.88
C GLU A 7 -29.28 -20.91 24.42
N HIS A 8 -28.39 -21.70 23.81
CA HIS A 8 -26.96 -21.48 23.87
C HIS A 8 -26.71 -20.04 23.39
N PRO A 9 -26.13 -19.13 24.19
CA PRO A 9 -25.68 -17.87 23.63
C PRO A 9 -24.59 -18.23 22.62
N ALA A 10 -24.86 -17.98 21.35
CA ALA A 10 -23.83 -18.05 20.32
C ALA A 10 -22.62 -17.25 20.82
N PRO A 11 -21.38 -17.73 20.64
CA PRO A 11 -20.23 -16.86 20.86
C PRO A 11 -20.47 -15.63 20.01
N ALA A 12 -20.63 -14.47 20.66
CA ALA A 12 -20.66 -13.19 20.00
C ALA A 12 -19.44 -13.17 19.08
N ALA A 13 -19.69 -13.34 17.78
CA ALA A 13 -18.67 -13.31 16.76
C ALA A 13 -17.98 -11.96 16.93
N GLY A 14 -16.76 -12.03 17.46
CA GLY A 14 -15.98 -10.87 17.78
C GLY A 14 -15.71 -10.05 16.53
N GLY A 15 -15.49 -8.76 16.77
CA GLY A 15 -14.88 -7.85 15.81
C GLY A 15 -15.86 -6.83 15.28
N GLY A 16 -16.04 -5.76 16.04
CA GLY A 16 -16.57 -4.51 15.49
C GLY A 16 -15.77 -4.10 14.26
N HIS A 17 -16.45 -4.10 13.12
CA HIS A 17 -15.95 -3.56 11.87
C HIS A 17 -15.86 -2.03 11.97
N GLY A 18 -14.67 -1.46 11.84
CA GLY A 18 -14.54 -0.04 11.49
C GLY A 18 -13.23 0.64 11.90
N GLU A 19 -12.73 0.41 13.10
CA GLU A 19 -11.50 1.04 13.58
C GLU A 19 -10.43 -0.02 13.76
N LEU A 20 -9.33 0.13 13.02
CA LEU A 20 -8.10 -0.58 13.35
C LEU A 20 -7.64 -0.03 14.71
N ASP A 21 -8.07 -0.67 15.80
CA ASP A 21 -7.49 -0.47 17.12
C ASP A 21 -5.96 -0.67 17.02
N VAL A 22 -5.18 -0.03 17.89
CA VAL A 22 -3.71 -0.11 17.88
C VAL A 22 -3.24 -1.57 17.85
N MET A 23 -3.92 -2.47 18.58
CA MET A 23 -3.63 -3.90 18.53
C MET A 23 -3.93 -4.52 17.16
N GLY A 24 -5.04 -4.14 16.53
CA GLY A 24 -5.39 -4.56 15.17
C GLY A 24 -4.43 -4.02 14.11
N ALA A 25 -4.04 -2.75 14.21
CA ALA A 25 -3.07 -2.10 13.32
C ALA A 25 -1.69 -2.76 13.43
N LEU A 26 -1.22 -3.06 14.64
CA LEU A 26 0.03 -3.79 14.87
C LEU A 26 -0.03 -5.22 14.31
N PHE A 27 -1.17 -5.90 14.46
CA PHE A 27 -1.36 -7.23 13.90
C PHE A 27 -1.29 -7.20 12.36
N VAL A 28 -1.99 -6.26 11.72
CA VAL A 28 -1.93 -6.05 10.26
C VAL A 28 -0.51 -5.67 9.81
N PHE A 29 0.17 -4.77 10.53
CA PHE A 29 1.54 -4.38 10.23
C PHE A 29 2.51 -5.57 10.28
N MET A 30 2.39 -6.43 11.30
CA MET A 30 3.24 -7.62 11.44
C MET A 30 3.00 -8.62 10.31
N LEU A 31 1.74 -8.93 10.00
CA LEU A 31 1.39 -9.84 8.91
C LEU A 31 1.80 -9.28 7.54
N ALA A 32 1.55 -7.99 7.28
CA ALA A 32 1.94 -7.34 6.03
C ALA A 32 3.46 -7.35 5.83
N THR A 33 4.23 -7.10 6.89
CA THR A 33 5.71 -7.16 6.84
C THR A 33 6.19 -8.58 6.52
N PHE A 34 5.62 -9.60 7.18
CA PHE A 34 5.98 -11.00 6.93
C PHE A 34 5.70 -11.41 5.49
N ILE A 35 4.52 -11.04 4.96
CA ILE A 35 4.16 -11.27 3.56
C ILE A 35 5.13 -10.53 2.63
N GLY A 36 5.43 -9.25 2.91
CA GLY A 36 6.33 -8.43 2.09
C GLY A 36 7.72 -9.07 1.95
N VAL A 37 8.30 -9.55 3.04
CA VAL A 37 9.61 -10.22 3.02
C VAL A 37 9.56 -11.52 2.20
N MET A 38 8.53 -12.36 2.42
CA MET A 38 8.40 -13.61 1.64
C MET A 38 8.23 -13.36 0.15
N VAL A 39 7.50 -12.30 -0.24
CA VAL A 39 7.32 -11.94 -1.65
C VAL A 39 8.63 -11.46 -2.27
N ILE A 40 9.37 -10.56 -1.61
CA ILE A 40 10.64 -10.02 -2.13
C ILE A 40 11.71 -11.12 -2.26
N GLN A 41 11.74 -12.09 -1.36
CA GLN A 41 12.68 -13.22 -1.43
C GLN A 41 12.47 -14.13 -2.63
N ARG A 42 11.29 -14.12 -3.26
CA ARG A 42 10.92 -15.00 -4.39
C ARG A 42 11.16 -14.36 -5.76
N VAL A 43 11.72 -13.16 -5.83
CA VAL A 43 12.00 -12.51 -7.13
C VAL A 43 13.26 -13.06 -7.78
N SER A 44 13.29 -13.11 -9.11
CA SER A 44 14.51 -13.46 -9.86
C SER A 44 15.58 -12.38 -9.72
N ARG A 45 16.87 -12.78 -9.72
CA ARG A 45 18.00 -11.84 -9.61
C ARG A 45 18.01 -10.75 -10.68
N LEU A 46 17.48 -11.07 -11.86
CA LEU A 46 17.36 -10.13 -12.99
C LEU A 46 16.41 -8.96 -12.67
N LEU A 47 15.52 -9.13 -11.68
CA LEU A 47 14.51 -8.15 -11.33
C LEU A 47 14.88 -7.30 -10.11
N HIS A 48 16.04 -7.47 -9.45
CA HIS A 48 16.34 -6.65 -8.26
C HIS A 48 16.41 -5.15 -8.56
N THR A 49 17.00 -4.74 -9.70
CA THR A 49 17.06 -3.34 -10.12
C THR A 49 15.69 -2.76 -10.48
N PRO A 50 14.85 -3.41 -11.31
CA PRO A 50 13.49 -2.92 -11.54
C PRO A 50 12.61 -3.01 -10.28
N LEU A 51 12.82 -3.98 -9.41
CA LEU A 51 12.12 -4.07 -8.11
C LEU A 51 12.49 -2.90 -7.21
N MET A 52 13.78 -2.53 -7.15
CA MET A 52 14.25 -1.37 -6.39
C MET A 52 13.59 -0.07 -6.87
N SER A 53 13.42 0.10 -8.19
CA SER A 53 12.68 1.24 -8.76
C SER A 53 11.20 1.20 -8.41
N LEU A 54 10.58 0.02 -8.47
CA LEU A 54 9.16 -0.17 -8.16
C LEU A 54 8.86 0.12 -6.69
N THR A 55 9.68 -0.35 -5.76
CA THR A 55 9.47 -0.08 -4.32
C THR A 55 9.64 1.41 -3.98
N ASN A 56 10.49 2.13 -4.71
CA ASN A 56 10.53 3.60 -4.63
C ASN A 56 9.19 4.22 -5.07
N ALA A 57 8.62 3.79 -6.19
CA ALA A 57 7.30 4.26 -6.65
C ALA A 57 6.17 3.97 -5.64
N ILE A 58 6.20 2.80 -5.00
CA ILE A 58 5.19 2.40 -4.00
C ILE A 58 5.27 3.26 -2.73
N SER A 59 6.45 3.74 -2.36
CA SER A 59 6.64 4.62 -1.20
C SER A 59 5.84 5.93 -1.28
N ALA A 60 5.44 6.33 -2.49
CA ALA A 60 4.59 7.48 -2.72
C ALA A 60 3.14 7.32 -2.22
N ILE A 61 2.81 6.23 -1.53
CA ILE A 61 1.56 6.12 -0.74
C ILE A 61 1.38 7.28 0.26
N ALA A 62 2.46 7.99 0.60
CA ALA A 62 2.43 9.25 1.36
C ALA A 62 1.43 10.30 0.80
N VAL A 63 1.06 10.23 -0.49
CA VAL A 63 0.02 11.08 -1.08
C VAL A 63 -1.31 11.00 -0.32
N VAL A 64 -1.65 9.82 0.23
CA VAL A 64 -2.89 9.63 1.00
C VAL A 64 -2.90 10.52 2.24
N GLY A 65 -1.79 10.54 2.98
CA GLY A 65 -1.62 11.43 4.13
C GLY A 65 -1.64 12.90 3.73
N ALA A 66 -0.99 13.25 2.63
CA ALA A 66 -0.94 14.61 2.12
C ALA A 66 -2.34 15.13 1.71
N ILE A 67 -3.19 14.29 1.11
CA ILE A 67 -4.57 14.62 0.77
C ILE A 67 -5.40 14.86 2.04
N ILE A 68 -5.27 13.98 3.05
CA ILE A 68 -6.00 14.12 4.32
C ILE A 68 -5.65 15.44 5.00
N VAL A 69 -4.35 15.78 5.08
CA VAL A 69 -3.88 17.04 5.68
C VAL A 69 -4.36 18.25 4.87
N SER A 70 -4.27 18.20 3.54
CA SER A 70 -4.69 19.30 2.67
C SER A 70 -6.20 19.55 2.69
N ALA A 71 -6.99 18.51 2.93
CA ALA A 71 -8.44 18.58 3.00
C ALA A 71 -8.97 19.02 4.38
N GLY A 72 -8.11 19.09 5.40
CA GLY A 72 -8.49 19.52 6.75
C GLY A 72 -8.84 21.02 6.79
N LYS A 73 -10.06 21.33 7.23
CA LYS A 73 -10.59 22.71 7.29
C LYS A 73 -10.00 23.54 8.43
N ASP A 74 -9.53 22.89 9.49
CA ASP A 74 -9.06 23.55 10.73
C ASP A 74 -7.57 23.84 10.74
N TYR A 75 -6.84 23.51 9.66
CA TYR A 75 -5.42 23.77 9.57
C TYR A 75 -5.13 25.21 9.14
N PRO A 76 -4.13 25.87 9.76
CA PRO A 76 -3.66 27.16 9.28
C PRO A 76 -3.11 27.05 7.85
N GLY A 77 -3.30 28.09 7.03
CA GLY A 77 -3.09 28.03 5.58
C GLY A 77 -1.69 27.62 5.13
N TYR A 78 -0.65 27.78 5.97
CA TYR A 78 0.70 27.29 5.67
C TYR A 78 0.79 25.76 5.68
N ILE A 79 0.01 25.08 6.52
CA ILE A 79 -0.06 23.60 6.55
C ILE A 79 -0.75 23.09 5.30
N THR A 80 -1.84 23.73 4.88
CA THR A 80 -2.52 23.41 3.62
C THR A 80 -1.59 23.60 2.41
N ALA A 81 -0.80 24.68 2.40
CA ALA A 81 0.20 24.90 1.35
C ALA A 81 1.28 23.80 1.32
N LEU A 82 1.79 23.38 2.48
CA LEU A 82 2.72 22.25 2.59
C LEU A 82 2.08 20.94 2.15
N GLY A 83 0.81 20.72 2.46
CA GLY A 83 0.03 19.58 1.99
C GLY A 83 -0.07 19.53 0.47
N LEU A 84 -0.35 20.66 -0.19
CA LEU A 84 -0.36 20.76 -1.65
C LEU A 84 1.01 20.46 -2.28
N VAL A 85 2.09 20.97 -1.68
CA VAL A 85 3.46 20.66 -2.12
C VAL A 85 3.77 19.17 -1.92
N ALA A 86 3.35 18.58 -0.81
CA ALA A 86 3.50 17.16 -0.54
C ALA A 86 2.74 16.29 -1.54
N ILE A 87 1.50 16.67 -1.92
CA ILE A 87 0.75 16.00 -2.99
C ILE A 87 1.54 16.06 -4.29
N PHE A 88 1.99 17.25 -4.72
CA PHE A 88 2.74 17.41 -5.96
C PHE A 88 4.03 16.56 -5.99
N CYS A 89 4.80 16.58 -4.91
CA CYS A 89 6.02 15.79 -4.76
C CYS A 89 5.72 14.29 -4.81
N SER A 90 4.68 13.86 -4.09
CA SER A 90 4.29 12.46 -4.02
C SER A 90 3.75 11.93 -5.36
N THR A 91 2.92 12.72 -6.06
CA THR A 91 2.46 12.39 -7.42
C THR A 91 3.64 12.28 -8.39
N THR A 92 4.64 13.17 -8.28
CA THR A 92 5.85 13.08 -9.13
C THR A 92 6.62 11.78 -8.88
N ASN A 93 6.70 11.32 -7.62
CA ASN A 93 7.35 10.05 -7.28
C ASN A 93 6.58 8.84 -7.87
N ILE A 94 5.24 8.83 -7.78
CA ILE A 94 4.39 7.84 -8.47
C ILE A 94 4.71 7.83 -9.97
N VAL A 95 4.57 8.97 -10.64
CA VAL A 95 4.67 9.05 -12.10
C VAL A 95 6.07 8.68 -12.59
N SER A 96 7.12 9.25 -12.00
CA SER A 96 8.50 8.94 -12.40
C SER A 96 8.89 7.51 -12.08
N GLY A 97 8.50 6.99 -10.90
CA GLY A 97 8.82 5.64 -10.46
C GLY A 97 8.20 4.58 -11.39
N PHE A 98 6.94 4.76 -11.80
CA PHE A 98 6.31 3.85 -12.77
C PHE A 98 6.89 3.98 -14.17
N LEU A 99 7.21 5.18 -14.65
CA LEU A 99 7.83 5.39 -15.97
C LEU A 99 9.21 4.75 -16.10
N ILE A 100 10.05 4.90 -15.07
CA ILE A 100 11.39 4.29 -15.04
C ILE A 100 11.26 2.77 -15.00
N THR A 101 10.35 2.25 -14.15
CA THR A 101 10.12 0.81 -14.03
C THR A 101 9.61 0.21 -15.35
N ASP A 102 8.68 0.88 -16.04
CA ASP A 102 8.19 0.44 -17.35
C ASP A 102 9.32 0.38 -18.40
N ARG A 103 10.21 1.39 -18.43
CA ARG A 103 11.39 1.37 -19.31
C ARG A 103 12.34 0.21 -19.00
N MET A 104 12.57 -0.07 -17.71
CA MET A 104 13.39 -1.20 -17.29
C MET A 104 12.76 -2.54 -17.67
N LEU A 105 11.43 -2.69 -17.50
CA LEU A 105 10.72 -3.92 -17.81
C LEU A 105 10.55 -4.18 -19.31
N LYS A 106 10.48 -3.13 -20.13
CA LYS A 106 10.47 -3.24 -21.60
C LYS A 106 11.71 -3.93 -22.15
N MET A 107 12.84 -3.88 -21.44
CA MET A 107 14.08 -4.57 -21.83
C MET A 107 14.02 -6.10 -21.65
N PHE A 108 13.05 -6.62 -20.87
CA PHE A 108 12.82 -8.06 -20.71
C PHE A 108 11.82 -8.62 -21.74
N LYS A 109 11.11 -7.76 -22.48
CA LYS A 109 10.26 -8.21 -23.58
C LYS A 109 11.16 -8.54 -24.77
N LYS A 110 11.13 -9.80 -25.23
CA LYS A 110 11.77 -10.20 -26.47
C LYS A 110 11.19 -9.33 -27.58
N GLN A 111 12.03 -8.50 -28.21
CA GLN A 111 11.65 -7.75 -29.41
C GLN A 111 11.05 -8.75 -30.39
N GLU A 112 9.76 -8.60 -30.69
CA GLU A 112 9.12 -9.34 -31.76
C GLU A 112 9.89 -8.95 -33.02
N LYS A 113 10.70 -9.88 -33.54
CA LYS A 113 11.35 -9.69 -34.84
C LYS A 113 10.20 -9.57 -35.82
N VAL A 114 9.89 -8.35 -36.25
CA VAL A 114 9.08 -8.10 -37.43
C VAL A 114 9.87 -8.75 -38.56
N ALA A 115 9.46 -9.97 -38.92
CA ALA A 115 9.98 -10.68 -40.07
C ALA A 115 9.59 -9.83 -41.28
N LYS A 116 10.62 -9.23 -41.90
CA LYS A 116 10.51 -8.55 -43.18
C LYS A 116 11.08 -9.47 -44.25
#